data_AF-A0A8K0CKU0-F1
#
_entry.id   AF-A0A8K0CKU0-F1
#
_cell.length_a   1.000
_cell.length_b   1.000
_cell.length_c   1.000
_cell.angle_alpha   90.00
_cell.angle_beta   90.00
_cell.angle_gamma   90.00
#
_symmetry.space_group_name_H-M   'P 1'
#
loop_
_entity.id
_entity.type
_entity.pdbx_description
1 polymer ?
#
loop_
_entity_poly.entity_id
_entity_poly.type
_entity_poly.pdbx_seq_one_letter_code
_entity_poly.pdbx_strand_id
1 'polypeptide(L)'
;MDRTEADIAVTDTLKLPVTILSKLGFFPKNKSKRVLIKIIYLTVLPAYFLVTVLQFMNMERDMSQYADNLEIVIAGVQILRKVMTLIYREEDFKELIKEMKDLWNPNECDESTKAEINSVYNIVLRLQRFSISVSLTAAAVALVSPLFGKPLPAGVWTFEGHNVLYYFMFVVSGLYVVFAGFCCTSFDCIYAGFCAEIIVQFKILCYRLKHLAADDGNIQENELNYSVKMRKYINQHKRLLKFVDQFQSLYSTIMLVQYTTVCSLCCIELYAAME
;
A
#
# COMPACT_ATOMS: atom_id res chain seq x y z
N MET A 1 24.32 -7.06 -20.02
CA MET A 1 23.12 -6.74 -20.80
C MET A 1 22.08 -6.20 -19.83
N ASP A 2 22.17 -4.89 -19.58
CA ASP A 2 21.44 -4.13 -18.55
C ASP A 2 20.01 -3.81 -18.99
N ARG A 3 19.05 -4.64 -18.59
CA ARG A 3 17.63 -4.29 -18.58
C ARG A 3 17.07 -4.65 -17.21
N THR A 4 16.82 -3.66 -16.36
CA THR A 4 15.73 -3.64 -15.33
C THR A 4 15.92 -2.50 -14.33
N GLU A 5 15.95 -1.28 -14.86
CA GLU A 5 15.54 -0.07 -14.12
C GLU A 5 14.73 0.90 -15.00
N ALA A 6 14.54 0.58 -16.30
CA ALA A 6 13.91 1.47 -17.28
C ALA A 6 12.62 0.95 -17.97
N ASP A 7 12.19 -0.30 -17.78
CA ASP A 7 10.99 -0.86 -18.48
C ASP A 7 9.77 -1.08 -17.57
N ILE A 8 9.79 -0.49 -16.37
CA ILE A 8 8.59 -0.37 -15.55
C ILE A 8 8.00 1.02 -15.81
N ALA A 9 7.24 1.14 -16.91
CA ALA A 9 6.22 2.18 -17.09
C ALA A 9 5.08 1.93 -16.08
N VAL A 10 5.43 1.96 -14.80
CA VAL A 10 4.52 2.17 -13.72
C VAL A 10 4.13 3.63 -13.86
N THR A 11 2.83 3.90 -13.94
CA THR A 11 2.31 5.27 -13.81
C THR A 11 2.90 5.92 -12.56
N ASP A 12 3.15 7.23 -12.62
CA ASP A 12 3.89 7.94 -11.57
C ASP A 12 3.36 7.66 -10.14
N THR A 13 2.09 7.27 -10.03
CA THR A 13 1.40 6.84 -8.81
C THR A 13 1.96 5.57 -8.15
N LEU A 14 2.47 4.56 -8.87
CA LEU A 14 3.06 3.38 -8.21
C LEU A 14 4.58 3.49 -8.06
N LYS A 15 5.24 4.44 -8.74
CA LYS A 15 6.71 4.49 -8.84
C LYS A 15 7.34 4.68 -7.46
N LEU A 16 6.87 5.68 -6.73
CA LEU A 16 7.38 6.01 -5.42
C LEU A 16 7.19 4.87 -4.40
N PRO A 17 5.97 4.36 -4.15
CA PRO A 17 5.78 3.32 -3.14
C PRO A 17 6.42 1.97 -3.52
N VAL A 18 6.43 1.58 -4.80
CA VAL A 18 7.15 0.37 -5.25
C VAL A 18 8.66 0.53 -5.03
N THR A 19 9.22 1.72 -5.27
CA THR A 19 10.63 1.99 -5.00
C THR A 19 10.95 1.87 -3.51
N ILE A 20 10.08 2.37 -2.63
CA ILE A 20 10.24 2.24 -1.18
C ILE A 20 10.21 0.75 -0.79
N LEU A 21 9.20 -0.02 -1.22
CA LEU A 21 9.12 -1.46 -0.93
C LEU A 21 10.31 -2.24 -1.49
N SER A 22 10.81 -1.87 -2.67
CA SER A 22 12.00 -2.47 -3.26
C SER A 22 13.25 -2.22 -2.40
N LYS A 23 13.43 -0.99 -1.89
CA LYS A 23 14.50 -0.65 -0.94
C LYS A 23 14.35 -1.36 0.41
N LEU A 24 13.11 -1.59 0.84
CA LEU A 24 12.79 -2.45 1.99
C LEU A 24 12.93 -3.95 1.67
N GLY A 25 13.42 -4.34 0.49
CA GLY A 25 13.75 -5.72 0.20
C GLY A 25 12.57 -6.63 -0.17
N PHE A 26 11.38 -6.09 -0.49
CA PHE A 26 10.25 -6.89 -0.96
C PHE A 26 10.37 -7.34 -2.42
N PHE A 27 11.11 -6.61 -3.26
CA PHE A 27 11.33 -6.94 -4.67
C PHE A 27 12.83 -7.09 -5.04
N PRO A 28 13.60 -7.95 -4.35
CA PRO A 28 15.04 -8.03 -4.58
C PRO A 28 15.32 -8.75 -5.91
N LYS A 29 16.28 -8.20 -6.67
CA LYS A 29 16.73 -8.73 -7.98
C LYS A 29 17.40 -10.11 -7.84
N ASN A 30 18.08 -10.38 -6.73
CA ASN A 30 18.80 -11.63 -6.48
C ASN A 30 17.92 -12.64 -5.70
N LYS A 31 17.76 -13.85 -6.25
CA LYS A 31 16.95 -14.94 -5.67
C LYS A 31 17.40 -15.35 -4.27
N SER A 32 18.69 -15.47 -4.01
CA SER A 32 19.20 -15.88 -2.68
C SER A 32 18.98 -14.80 -1.63
N LYS A 33 19.18 -13.51 -1.99
CA LYS A 33 18.83 -12.38 -1.11
C LYS A 33 17.33 -12.32 -0.85
N ARG A 34 16.50 -12.66 -1.84
CA ARG A 34 15.03 -12.74 -1.67
C ARG A 34 14.61 -13.71 -0.58
N VAL A 35 15.15 -14.92 -0.62
CA VAL A 35 14.79 -15.97 0.35
C VAL A 35 15.23 -15.55 1.75
N LEU A 36 16.46 -15.03 1.91
CA LEU A 36 16.97 -14.57 3.19
C LEU A 36 16.10 -13.44 3.78
N ILE A 37 15.77 -12.43 2.98
CA ILE A 37 14.96 -11.29 3.42
C ILE A 37 13.54 -11.75 3.83
N LYS A 38 12.93 -12.66 3.06
CA LYS A 38 11.63 -13.25 3.42
C LYS A 38 11.71 -14.02 4.74
N ILE A 39 12.75 -14.82 4.96
CA ILE A 39 12.95 -15.53 6.22
C ILE A 39 13.05 -14.52 7.38
N ILE A 40 13.88 -13.48 7.23
CA ILE A 40 14.04 -12.44 8.26
C ILE A 40 12.68 -11.80 8.59
N TYR A 41 11.88 -11.42 7.60
CA TYR A 41 10.57 -10.81 7.86
C TYR A 41 9.57 -11.79 8.49
N LEU A 42 9.56 -13.04 8.04
CA LEU A 42 8.69 -14.08 8.58
C LEU A 42 9.08 -14.54 9.99
N THR A 43 10.31 -14.27 10.44
CA THR A 43 10.74 -14.60 11.81
C THR A 43 10.72 -13.39 12.73
N VAL A 44 11.30 -12.26 12.32
CA VAL A 44 11.52 -11.09 13.20
C VAL A 44 10.22 -10.37 13.50
N LEU A 45 9.36 -10.14 12.49
CA LEU A 45 8.11 -9.40 12.72
C LEU A 45 7.13 -10.18 13.59
N PRO A 46 6.86 -11.49 13.35
CA PRO A 46 5.98 -12.25 14.24
C PRO A 46 6.57 -12.42 15.64
N ALA A 47 7.89 -12.58 15.78
CA ALA A 47 8.52 -12.64 17.10
C ALA A 47 8.35 -11.32 17.87
N TYR A 48 8.57 -10.18 17.22
CA TYR A 48 8.36 -8.87 17.83
C TYR A 48 6.89 -8.67 18.21
N PHE A 49 5.97 -9.01 17.31
CA PHE A 49 4.54 -8.96 17.59
C PHE A 49 4.14 -9.86 18.77
N LEU A 50 4.69 -11.07 18.86
CA LEU A 50 4.45 -11.98 19.98
C LEU A 50 4.92 -11.36 21.31
N VAL A 51 6.08 -10.70 21.32
CA VAL A 51 6.56 -9.97 22.50
C VAL A 51 5.57 -8.88 22.91
N THR A 52 5.04 -8.10 21.95
CA THR A 52 4.01 -7.09 22.23
C THR A 52 2.74 -7.70 22.81
N VAL A 53 2.27 -8.84 22.28
CA VAL A 53 1.09 -9.54 22.80
C VAL A 53 1.34 -10.06 24.21
N LEU A 54 2.49 -10.68 24.47
CA LEU A 54 2.85 -11.16 25.81
C LEU A 54 2.94 -10.02 26.82
N GLN A 55 3.46 -8.86 26.41
CA GLN A 55 3.47 -7.68 27.25
C GLN A 55 2.05 -7.20 27.57
N PHE A 56 1.20 -7.08 26.56
CA PHE A 56 -0.21 -6.72 26.74
C PHE A 56 -0.91 -7.68 27.73
N MET A 57 -0.65 -8.99 27.65
CA MET A 57 -1.20 -9.97 28.58
C MET A 57 -0.66 -9.86 30.01
N ASN A 58 0.55 -9.34 30.19
CA ASN A 58 1.22 -9.23 31.49
C ASN A 58 1.04 -7.86 32.16
N MET A 59 0.33 -6.92 31.54
CA MET A 59 0.11 -5.60 32.13
C MET A 59 -0.88 -5.63 33.30
N GLU A 60 -0.51 -4.96 34.38
CA GLU A 60 -1.39 -4.70 35.51
C GLU A 60 -2.43 -3.61 35.18
N ARG A 61 -3.48 -3.48 36.01
CA ARG A 61 -4.82 -2.93 35.73
C ARG A 61 -4.94 -1.43 35.38
N ASP A 62 -3.89 -0.77 34.89
CA ASP A 62 -3.99 0.62 34.41
C ASP A 62 -4.70 0.66 33.04
N MET A 63 -5.91 1.24 33.02
CA MET A 63 -6.76 1.30 31.82
C MET A 63 -6.14 2.14 30.70
N SER A 64 -5.39 3.19 31.04
CA SER A 64 -4.73 4.05 30.03
C SER A 64 -3.61 3.28 29.33
N GLN A 65 -2.78 2.56 30.08
CA GLN A 65 -1.73 1.71 29.52
C GLN A 65 -2.30 0.53 28.73
N TYR A 66 -3.44 -0.02 29.16
CA TYR A 66 -4.14 -1.07 28.44
C TYR A 66 -4.60 -0.60 27.05
N ALA A 67 -5.17 0.60 26.95
CA ALA A 67 -5.60 1.19 25.69
C ALA A 67 -4.43 1.37 24.71
N ASP A 68 -3.34 1.97 25.16
CA ASP A 68 -2.11 2.18 24.36
C ASP A 68 -1.56 0.85 23.81
N ASN A 69 -1.49 -0.18 24.65
CA ASN A 69 -0.95 -1.48 24.21
C ASN A 69 -1.91 -2.25 23.30
N LEU A 70 -3.22 -2.12 23.53
CA LEU A 70 -4.23 -2.68 22.64
C LEU A 70 -4.15 -2.04 21.25
N GLU A 71 -3.91 -0.72 21.15
CA GLU A 71 -3.65 -0.04 19.88
C GLU A 71 -2.45 -0.66 19.16
N ILE A 72 -1.31 -0.84 19.85
CA ILE A 72 -0.10 -1.40 19.24
C ILE A 72 -0.34 -2.84 18.75
N VAL A 73 -1.07 -3.65 19.52
CA VAL A 73 -1.43 -5.03 19.11
C VAL A 73 -2.32 -5.00 17.87
N ILE A 74 -3.37 -4.17 17.85
CA ILE A 74 -4.29 -4.02 16.72
C ILE A 74 -3.52 -3.55 15.47
N ALA A 75 -2.66 -2.55 15.60
CA ALA A 75 -1.80 -2.07 14.50
C ALA A 75 -0.84 -3.16 14.02
N GLY A 76 -0.28 -3.96 14.94
CA GLY A 76 0.59 -5.09 14.63
C GLY A 76 -0.08 -6.15 13.75
N VAL A 77 -1.35 -6.48 14.03
CA VAL A 77 -2.14 -7.41 13.20
C VAL A 77 -2.27 -6.88 11.77
N GLN A 78 -2.56 -5.59 11.59
CA GLN A 78 -2.66 -4.96 10.27
C GLN A 78 -1.32 -5.04 9.51
N ILE A 79 -0.20 -4.69 10.18
CA ILE A 79 1.14 -4.71 9.58
C ILE A 79 1.48 -6.14 9.14
N LEU A 80 1.32 -7.13 10.02
CA LEU A 80 1.58 -8.53 9.71
C LEU A 80 0.75 -8.98 8.51
N ARG A 81 -0.55 -8.66 8.48
CA ARG A 81 -1.42 -9.05 7.37
C ARG A 81 -0.93 -8.47 6.02
N LYS A 82 -0.54 -7.20 5.99
CA LYS A 82 -0.01 -6.54 4.78
C LYS A 82 1.32 -7.16 4.34
N VAL A 83 2.25 -7.35 5.26
CA VAL A 83 3.56 -7.97 4.98
C VAL A 83 3.40 -9.39 4.46
N MET A 84 2.56 -10.20 5.10
CA MET A 84 2.25 -11.56 4.65
C MET A 84 1.68 -11.55 3.24
N THR A 85 0.77 -10.63 2.94
CA THR A 85 0.23 -10.50 1.58
C THR A 85 1.34 -10.15 0.57
N LEU A 86 2.18 -9.16 0.85
CA LEU A 86 3.30 -8.79 -0.03
C LEU A 86 4.25 -9.96 -0.28
N ILE A 87 4.49 -10.81 0.71
CA ILE A 87 5.41 -11.95 0.60
C ILE A 87 4.78 -13.13 -0.16
N TYR A 88 3.54 -13.50 0.16
CA TYR A 88 2.87 -14.69 -0.38
C TYR A 88 2.16 -14.45 -1.70
N ARG A 89 1.69 -13.22 -1.95
CA ARG A 89 0.99 -12.82 -3.18
C ARG A 89 1.87 -11.91 -4.06
N GLU A 90 3.20 -11.98 -3.90
CA GLU A 90 4.18 -11.17 -4.63
C GLU A 90 4.01 -11.28 -6.15
N GLU A 91 3.73 -12.49 -6.66
CA GLU A 91 3.58 -12.72 -8.09
C GLU A 91 2.28 -12.11 -8.63
N ASP A 92 1.17 -12.23 -7.91
CA ASP A 92 -0.11 -11.56 -8.25
C ASP A 92 0.06 -10.04 -8.31
N PHE A 93 0.83 -9.47 -7.38
CA PHE A 93 1.19 -8.04 -7.40
C PHE A 93 1.94 -7.66 -8.68
N LYS A 94 2.92 -8.46 -9.09
CA LYS A 94 3.68 -8.22 -10.32
C LYS A 94 2.82 -8.41 -11.56
N GLU A 95 1.92 -9.39 -11.55
CA GLU A 95 0.98 -9.64 -12.64
C GLU A 95 0.05 -8.44 -12.81
N LEU A 96 -0.54 -7.91 -11.73
CA LEU A 96 -1.35 -6.68 -11.77
C LEU A 96 -0.55 -5.50 -12.32
N ILE A 97 0.68 -5.27 -11.82
CA ILE A 97 1.54 -4.17 -12.33
C ILE A 97 1.85 -4.36 -13.83
N LYS A 98 1.97 -5.61 -14.30
CA LYS A 98 2.22 -5.91 -15.71
C LYS A 98 0.96 -5.70 -16.56
N GLU A 99 -0.18 -6.25 -16.15
CA GLU A 99 -1.46 -6.09 -16.86
C GLU A 99 -1.82 -4.61 -17.03
N MET A 100 -1.53 -3.79 -16.01
CA MET A 100 -1.73 -2.33 -16.04
C MET A 100 -1.03 -1.64 -17.22
N LYS A 101 0.16 -2.11 -17.64
CA LYS A 101 0.90 -1.52 -18.77
C LYS A 101 0.24 -1.78 -20.12
N ASP A 102 -0.53 -2.86 -20.21
CA ASP A 102 -1.20 -3.27 -21.44
C ASP A 102 -2.58 -2.59 -21.61
N LEU A 103 -2.97 -1.73 -20.66
CA LEU A 103 -4.20 -0.95 -20.69
C LEU A 103 -4.08 0.30 -21.58
N TRP A 104 -5.17 1.04 -21.75
CA TRP A 104 -5.19 2.16 -22.69
C TRP A 104 -4.30 3.32 -22.27
N ASN A 105 -3.65 3.92 -23.27
CA ASN A 105 -2.85 5.12 -23.07
C ASN A 105 -3.78 6.34 -22.86
N PRO A 106 -3.66 7.05 -21.73
CA PRO A 106 -4.42 8.28 -21.47
C PRO A 106 -4.20 9.39 -22.52
N ASN A 107 -3.04 9.40 -23.19
CA ASN A 107 -2.67 10.44 -24.14
C ASN A 107 -3.51 10.45 -25.42
N GLU A 108 -4.29 9.40 -25.67
CA GLU A 108 -5.18 9.26 -26.84
C GLU A 108 -6.54 9.97 -26.67
N CYS A 109 -6.81 10.61 -25.53
CA CYS A 109 -8.06 11.35 -25.29
C CYS A 109 -7.95 12.83 -25.69
N ASP A 110 -9.08 13.54 -25.72
CA ASP A 110 -9.10 14.99 -25.88
C ASP A 110 -8.57 15.72 -24.63
N GLU A 111 -8.31 17.02 -24.76
CA GLU A 111 -7.71 17.83 -23.69
C GLU A 111 -8.61 17.92 -22.44
N SER A 112 -9.95 17.92 -22.61
CA SER A 112 -10.88 17.93 -21.49
C SER A 112 -10.77 16.64 -20.65
N THR A 113 -10.81 15.47 -21.30
CA THR A 113 -10.66 14.19 -20.60
C THR A 113 -9.26 14.03 -20.00
N LYS A 114 -8.21 14.49 -20.69
CA LYS A 114 -6.85 14.53 -20.13
C LYS A 114 -6.77 15.35 -18.84
N ALA A 115 -7.39 16.52 -18.81
CA ALA A 115 -7.41 17.36 -17.61
C ALA A 115 -8.09 16.64 -16.43
N GLU A 116 -9.20 15.95 -16.67
CA GLU A 116 -9.86 15.13 -15.65
C GLU A 116 -8.99 13.95 -15.17
N ILE A 117 -8.34 13.24 -16.08
CA ILE A 117 -7.43 12.14 -15.76
C ILE A 117 -6.25 12.64 -14.92
N ASN A 118 -5.63 13.74 -15.33
CA ASN A 118 -4.55 14.38 -14.60
C ASN A 118 -4.98 14.83 -13.21
N SER A 119 -6.23 15.30 -13.05
CA SER A 119 -6.78 15.63 -11.73
C SER A 119 -6.80 14.42 -10.79
N VAL A 120 -7.27 13.26 -11.28
CA VAL A 120 -7.27 12.00 -10.51
C VAL A 120 -5.85 11.62 -10.07
N TYR A 121 -4.89 11.60 -10.99
CA TYR A 121 -3.50 11.28 -10.66
C TYR A 121 -2.89 12.27 -9.67
N ASN A 122 -3.14 13.56 -9.86
CA ASN A 122 -2.62 14.61 -8.97
C ASN A 122 -3.16 14.48 -7.55
N ILE A 123 -4.44 14.16 -7.38
CA ILE A 123 -5.04 13.94 -6.05
C ILE A 123 -4.33 12.76 -5.37
N VAL A 124 -4.19 11.63 -6.06
CA VAL A 124 -3.55 10.44 -5.50
C VAL A 124 -2.07 10.69 -5.19
N LEU A 125 -1.32 11.35 -6.08
CA LEU A 125 0.07 11.71 -5.83
C LEU A 125 0.24 12.64 -4.61
N ARG A 126 -0.66 13.61 -4.44
CA ARG A 126 -0.65 14.48 -3.24
C ARG A 126 -0.91 13.68 -1.98
N LEU A 127 -1.92 12.81 -1.99
CA LEU A 127 -2.25 11.95 -0.85
C LEU A 127 -1.09 11.03 -0.50
N GLN A 128 -0.46 10.37 -1.48
CA GLN A 128 0.69 9.51 -1.25
C GLN A 128 1.88 10.27 -0.66
N ARG A 129 2.23 11.45 -1.20
CA ARG A 129 3.31 12.29 -0.65
C ARG A 129 3.02 12.71 0.78
N PHE A 130 1.78 13.08 1.06
CA PHE A 130 1.33 13.42 2.41
C PHE A 130 1.45 12.22 3.35
N SER A 131 0.93 11.05 2.99
CA SER A 131 1.00 9.82 3.81
C SER A 131 2.44 9.39 4.09
N ILE A 132 3.33 9.47 3.09
CA ILE A 132 4.76 9.16 3.27
C ILE A 132 5.41 10.18 4.20
N SER A 133 5.09 11.48 4.08
CA SER A 133 5.59 12.52 4.97
C SER A 133 5.13 12.33 6.43
N VAL A 134 3.86 11.95 6.63
CA VAL A 134 3.32 11.62 7.96
C VAL A 134 4.07 10.43 8.54
N SER A 135 4.31 9.39 7.74
CA SER A 135 5.02 8.18 8.19
C SER A 135 6.47 8.48 8.57
N LEU A 136 7.15 9.33 7.79
CA LEU A 136 8.50 9.78 8.11
C LEU A 136 8.54 10.59 9.41
N THR A 137 7.58 11.50 9.59
CA THR A 137 7.46 12.30 10.82
C THR A 137 7.17 11.42 12.02
N ALA A 138 6.23 10.48 11.92
CA ALA A 138 5.89 9.55 12.99
C ALA A 138 7.09 8.67 13.38
N ALA A 139 7.84 8.16 12.40
CA ALA A 139 9.05 7.41 12.66
C ALA A 139 10.13 8.26 13.36
N ALA A 140 10.33 9.51 12.93
CA ALA A 140 11.25 10.43 13.58
C ALA A 140 10.84 10.73 15.03
N VAL A 141 9.56 11.00 15.28
CA VAL A 141 9.02 11.22 16.62
C VAL A 141 9.22 9.99 17.50
N ALA A 142 8.91 8.80 16.99
CA ALA A 142 9.11 7.55 17.73
C ALA A 142 10.58 7.34 18.13
N LEU A 143 11.53 7.60 17.23
CA LEU A 143 12.97 7.44 17.49
C LEU A 143 13.50 8.44 18.53
N VAL A 144 12.93 9.66 18.59
CA VAL A 144 13.34 10.71 19.53
C VAL A 144 12.56 10.62 20.85
N SER A 145 11.45 9.88 20.88
CA SER A 145 10.58 9.77 22.06
C SER A 145 11.28 9.42 23.38
N PRO A 146 12.40 8.65 23.42
CA PRO A 146 13.09 8.41 24.68
C PRO A 146 13.81 9.61 25.29
N LEU A 147 14.10 10.65 24.51
CA LEU A 147 14.60 11.92 25.06
C LEU A 147 13.52 12.66 25.87
N PHE A 148 12.25 12.30 25.70
CA PHE A 148 11.10 12.88 26.39
C PHE A 148 10.54 11.97 27.48
N GLY A 149 11.32 10.97 27.93
CA GLY A 149 10.94 10.10 29.05
C GLY A 149 10.14 8.85 28.66
N LYS A 150 9.90 8.58 27.37
CA LYS A 150 9.35 7.28 26.94
C LYS A 150 10.45 6.19 26.98
N PRO A 151 10.17 4.97 27.44
CA PRO A 151 11.22 3.95 27.58
C PRO A 151 11.75 3.44 26.23
N LEU A 152 10.87 3.23 25.23
CA LEU A 152 11.26 2.75 23.90
C LEU A 152 10.33 3.32 22.79
N PRO A 153 10.81 3.43 21.53
CA PRO A 153 10.05 3.94 20.38
C PRO A 153 8.69 3.30 20.09
N ALA A 154 8.44 2.09 20.59
CA ALA A 154 7.22 1.33 20.37
C ALA A 154 6.53 0.88 21.66
N GLY A 155 6.83 1.52 22.80
CA GLY A 155 6.18 1.21 24.08
C GLY A 155 6.42 -0.20 24.62
N VAL A 156 7.43 -0.92 24.11
CA VAL A 156 7.71 -2.29 24.55
C VAL A 156 8.36 -2.30 25.94
N TRP A 157 8.06 -3.32 26.75
CA TRP A 157 8.57 -3.50 28.11
C TRP A 157 10.10 -3.47 28.11
N THR A 158 10.66 -2.66 29.00
CA THR A 158 12.11 -2.52 29.14
C THR A 158 12.63 -3.37 30.29
N PHE A 159 13.82 -3.92 30.09
CA PHE A 159 14.67 -4.31 31.21
C PHE A 159 15.02 -3.05 32.01
N GLU A 160 14.95 -3.15 33.34
CA GLU A 160 15.31 -2.04 34.22
C GLU A 160 16.80 -1.65 33.99
N GLY A 161 17.04 -0.34 33.79
CA GLY A 161 18.38 0.25 33.65
C GLY A 161 18.90 0.39 32.21
N HIS A 162 19.78 1.38 32.00
CA HIS A 162 20.48 1.63 30.72
C HIS A 162 21.60 0.62 30.45
N ASN A 163 21.24 -0.65 30.34
CA ASN A 163 22.16 -1.75 30.07
C ASN A 163 22.34 -1.99 28.55
N VAL A 164 23.31 -2.82 28.15
CA VAL A 164 23.53 -3.16 26.73
C VAL A 164 22.26 -3.70 26.06
N LEU A 165 21.45 -4.47 26.80
CA LEU A 165 20.16 -4.97 26.33
C LEU A 165 19.16 -3.85 26.02
N TYR A 166 19.15 -2.76 26.79
CA TYR A 166 18.30 -1.60 26.53
C TYR A 166 18.64 -0.97 25.17
N TYR A 167 19.93 -0.68 24.91
CA TYR A 167 20.36 -0.11 23.64
C TYR A 167 20.10 -1.04 22.45
N PHE A 168 20.27 -2.35 22.64
CA PHE A 168 19.92 -3.34 21.64
C PHE A 168 18.42 -3.31 21.31
N MET A 169 17.55 -3.30 22.33
CA MET A 169 16.09 -3.22 22.15
C MET A 169 15.65 -1.89 21.54
N PHE A 170 16.33 -0.78 21.87
CA PHE A 170 16.11 0.52 21.23
C PHE A 170 16.37 0.45 19.72
N VAL A 171 17.50 -0.12 19.31
CA VAL A 171 17.82 -0.28 17.88
C VAL A 171 16.81 -1.19 17.18
N VAL A 172 16.46 -2.33 17.78
CA VAL A 172 15.50 -3.28 17.19
C VAL A 172 14.10 -2.67 17.06
N SER A 173 13.58 -2.04 18.11
CA SER A 173 12.27 -1.37 18.08
C SER A 173 12.25 -0.17 17.13
N GLY A 174 13.32 0.62 17.08
CA GLY A 174 13.46 1.72 16.12
C GLY A 174 13.42 1.23 14.67
N LEU A 175 14.18 0.18 14.36
CA LEU A 175 14.15 -0.46 13.04
C LEU A 175 12.76 -1.04 12.72
N TYR A 176 12.11 -1.65 13.71
CA TYR A 176 10.74 -2.17 13.55
C TYR A 176 9.76 -1.05 13.19
N VAL A 177 9.73 0.06 13.93
CA VAL A 177 8.80 1.17 13.70
C VAL A 177 9.01 1.78 12.31
N VAL A 178 10.27 2.05 11.95
CA VAL A 178 10.61 2.59 10.62
C VAL A 178 10.14 1.62 9.53
N PHE A 179 10.50 0.34 9.65
CA PHE A 179 10.15 -0.67 8.66
C PHE A 179 8.63 -0.83 8.53
N ALA A 180 7.93 -1.03 9.64
CA ALA A 180 6.50 -1.25 9.69
C ALA A 180 5.73 -0.05 9.13
N GLY A 181 6.11 1.17 9.52
CA GLY A 181 5.50 2.41 9.04
C GLY A 181 5.63 2.55 7.52
N PHE A 182 6.86 2.47 6.98
CA PHE A 182 7.06 2.61 5.54
C PHE A 182 6.45 1.45 4.73
N CYS A 183 6.47 0.23 5.24
CA CYS A 183 5.85 -0.91 4.58
C CYS A 183 4.33 -0.74 4.49
N CYS A 184 3.68 -0.40 5.61
CA CYS A 184 2.24 -0.21 5.68
C CYS A 184 1.79 0.94 4.76
N THR A 185 2.47 2.08 4.84
CA THR A 185 2.15 3.26 4.03
C THR A 185 2.40 3.03 2.55
N SER A 186 3.48 2.34 2.18
CA SER A 186 3.74 2.03 0.76
C SER A 186 2.71 1.06 0.19
N PHE A 187 2.25 0.09 0.99
CA PHE A 187 1.18 -0.81 0.60
C PHE A 187 -0.12 -0.06 0.29
N ASP A 188 -0.50 0.88 1.14
CA ASP A 188 -1.71 1.70 0.96
C ASP A 188 -1.58 2.67 -0.22
N CYS A 189 -0.38 3.20 -0.44
CA CYS A 189 -0.09 4.01 -1.61
C CYS A 189 -0.22 3.21 -2.92
N ILE A 190 0.23 1.94 -2.94
CA ILE A 190 0.05 1.06 -4.11
C ILE A 190 -1.43 0.78 -4.36
N TYR A 191 -2.20 0.49 -3.30
CA TYR A 191 -3.65 0.33 -3.41
C TYR A 191 -4.31 1.57 -4.05
N ALA A 192 -4.00 2.77 -3.53
CA ALA A 192 -4.52 4.02 -4.06
C ALA A 192 -4.11 4.25 -5.53
N GLY A 193 -2.89 3.88 -5.89
CA GLY A 193 -2.42 3.94 -7.28
C GLY A 193 -3.22 3.01 -8.20
N PHE A 194 -3.46 1.76 -7.81
CA PHE A 194 -4.32 0.85 -8.58
C PHE A 194 -5.76 1.37 -8.71
N CYS A 195 -6.34 1.93 -7.63
CA CYS A 195 -7.66 2.57 -7.72
C CYS A 195 -7.67 3.72 -8.73
N ALA A 196 -6.62 4.56 -8.75
CA ALA A 196 -6.50 5.64 -9.73
C ALA A 196 -6.50 5.11 -11.16
N GLU A 197 -5.73 4.06 -11.43
CA GLU A 197 -5.68 3.42 -12.74
C GLU A 197 -7.04 2.88 -13.16
N ILE A 198 -7.72 2.14 -12.29
CA ILE A 198 -9.04 1.58 -12.58
C ILE A 198 -10.01 2.71 -12.96
N ILE A 199 -10.04 3.79 -12.17
CA ILE A 199 -10.89 4.96 -12.44
C ILE A 199 -10.55 5.57 -13.80
N VAL A 200 -9.26 5.80 -14.08
CA VAL A 200 -8.80 6.40 -15.34
C VAL A 200 -9.16 5.52 -16.54
N GLN A 201 -8.99 4.20 -16.44
CA GLN A 201 -9.32 3.28 -17.52
C GLN A 201 -10.82 3.23 -17.81
N PHE A 202 -11.67 3.31 -16.79
CA PHE A 202 -13.12 3.47 -16.99
C PHE A 202 -13.47 4.82 -17.62
N LYS A 203 -12.79 5.92 -17.26
CA LYS A 203 -13.00 7.22 -17.91
C LYS A 203 -12.61 7.18 -19.39
N ILE A 204 -11.47 6.57 -19.73
CA ILE A 204 -11.03 6.39 -21.11
C ILE A 204 -12.04 5.54 -21.90
N LEU A 205 -12.55 4.45 -21.30
CA LEU A 205 -13.60 3.62 -21.92
C LEU A 205 -14.84 4.45 -22.25
N CYS A 206 -15.35 5.22 -21.27
CA CYS A 206 -16.51 6.07 -21.44
C CYS A 206 -16.30 7.13 -22.52
N TYR A 207 -15.12 7.77 -22.54
CA TYR A 207 -14.74 8.72 -23.59
C TYR A 207 -14.81 8.07 -24.97
N ARG A 208 -14.17 6.91 -25.15
CA ARG A 208 -14.12 6.18 -26.43
C ARG A 208 -15.50 5.73 -26.90
N LEU A 209 -16.37 5.29 -25.98
CA LEU A 209 -17.75 4.89 -26.29
C LEU A 209 -18.60 6.10 -26.73
N LYS A 210 -18.46 7.26 -26.07
CA LYS A 210 -19.17 8.49 -26.46
C LYS A 210 -18.77 8.98 -27.85
N HIS A 211 -17.51 8.83 -28.22
CA HIS A 211 -16.98 9.26 -29.52
C HIS A 211 -17.04 8.17 -30.59
N LEU A 212 -17.61 7.00 -30.28
CA LEU A 212 -17.68 5.88 -31.22
C LEU A 212 -18.54 6.20 -32.46
N ALA A 213 -19.55 7.05 -32.31
CA ALA A 213 -20.49 7.43 -33.37
C ALA A 213 -20.20 8.81 -34.01
N ALA A 214 -19.17 9.54 -33.56
CA ALA A 214 -18.88 10.91 -34.00
C ALA A 214 -17.90 11.00 -35.18
N ASP A 215 -17.40 9.86 -35.70
CA ASP A 215 -16.59 9.81 -36.93
C ASP A 215 -17.51 9.89 -38.16
N ASP A 216 -17.95 11.11 -38.49
CA ASP A 216 -18.73 11.43 -39.69
C ASP A 216 -17.82 11.56 -40.91
N GLY A 217 -17.94 10.64 -41.88
CA GLY A 217 -17.22 10.76 -43.15
C GLY A 217 -17.64 9.81 -44.26
N ASN A 218 -18.10 8.58 -43.98
CA ASN A 218 -18.56 7.66 -45.04
C ASN A 218 -19.42 6.50 -44.50
N ILE A 219 -20.70 6.45 -44.88
CA ILE A 219 -21.73 5.61 -44.24
C ILE A 219 -21.47 4.08 -44.35
N GLN A 220 -20.98 3.58 -45.49
CA GLN A 220 -20.73 2.13 -45.68
C GLN A 220 -19.40 1.63 -45.11
N GLU A 221 -18.36 2.46 -45.12
CA GLU A 221 -17.07 2.14 -44.49
C GLU A 221 -17.16 2.27 -42.95
N ASN A 222 -18.09 3.11 -42.48
CA ASN A 222 -18.37 3.35 -41.07
C ASN A 222 -19.02 2.16 -40.34
N GLU A 223 -19.90 1.36 -40.95
CA GLU A 223 -20.55 0.25 -40.22
C GLU A 223 -19.55 -0.87 -39.85
N LEU A 224 -18.70 -1.27 -40.79
CA LEU A 224 -17.67 -2.28 -40.54
C LEU A 224 -16.66 -1.76 -39.51
N ASN A 225 -16.22 -0.50 -39.66
CA ASN A 225 -15.29 0.15 -38.73
C ASN A 225 -15.90 0.33 -37.33
N TYR A 226 -17.18 0.67 -37.24
CA TYR A 226 -17.94 0.77 -35.99
C TYR A 226 -17.99 -0.59 -35.29
N SER A 227 -18.37 -1.65 -35.99
CA SER A 227 -18.45 -3.00 -35.40
C SER A 227 -17.10 -3.50 -34.89
N VAL A 228 -16.00 -3.18 -35.59
CA VAL A 228 -14.63 -3.52 -35.19
C VAL A 228 -14.19 -2.70 -33.97
N LYS A 229 -14.41 -1.38 -33.98
CA LYS A 229 -14.12 -0.50 -32.82
C LYS A 229 -14.94 -0.91 -31.59
N MET A 230 -16.23 -1.19 -31.75
CA MET A 230 -17.10 -1.65 -30.67
C MET A 230 -16.62 -2.99 -30.10
N ARG A 231 -16.27 -3.97 -30.95
CA ARG A 231 -15.70 -5.24 -30.51
C ARG A 231 -14.40 -5.02 -29.73
N LYS A 232 -13.52 -4.12 -30.18
CA LYS A 232 -12.29 -3.76 -29.48
C LYS A 232 -12.59 -3.19 -28.08
N TYR A 233 -13.57 -2.29 -27.97
CA TYR A 233 -13.95 -1.67 -26.69
C TYR A 233 -14.59 -2.67 -25.73
N ILE A 234 -15.47 -3.56 -26.21
CA ILE A 234 -16.05 -4.65 -25.40
C ILE A 234 -14.95 -5.58 -24.88
N ASN A 235 -14.01 -5.98 -25.75
CA ASN A 235 -12.91 -6.86 -25.34
C ASN A 235 -12.01 -6.20 -24.30
N GLN A 236 -11.76 -4.90 -24.42
CA GLN A 236 -10.98 -4.16 -23.43
C GLN A 236 -11.74 -3.94 -22.13
N HIS A 237 -13.04 -3.67 -22.17
CA HIS A 237 -13.88 -3.63 -20.98
C HIS A 237 -13.86 -4.97 -20.22
N LYS A 238 -13.94 -6.10 -20.93
CA LYS A 238 -13.80 -7.44 -20.32
C LYS A 238 -12.42 -7.64 -19.67
N ARG A 239 -11.34 -7.16 -20.31
CA ARG A 239 -9.99 -7.19 -19.72
C ARG A 239 -9.90 -6.34 -18.46
N LEU A 240 -10.47 -5.13 -18.49
CA LEU A 240 -10.52 -4.24 -17.32
C LEU A 240 -11.32 -4.86 -16.17
N LEU A 241 -12.46 -5.51 -16.45
CA LEU A 241 -13.23 -6.22 -15.41
C LEU A 241 -12.41 -7.36 -14.79
N LYS A 242 -11.72 -8.17 -15.61
CA LYS A 242 -10.83 -9.22 -15.10
C LYS A 242 -9.71 -8.66 -14.22
N PHE A 243 -9.12 -7.53 -14.61
CA PHE A 243 -8.12 -6.82 -13.82
C PHE A 243 -8.69 -6.37 -12.47
N VAL A 244 -9.90 -5.79 -12.47
CA VAL A 244 -10.60 -5.39 -11.23
C VAL A 244 -10.90 -6.60 -10.34
N ASP A 245 -11.31 -7.73 -10.91
CA ASP A 245 -11.58 -8.96 -10.14
C ASP A 245 -10.31 -9.49 -9.47
N GLN A 246 -9.17 -9.50 -10.18
CA GLN A 246 -7.87 -9.86 -9.61
C GLN A 246 -7.45 -8.88 -8.51
N PHE A 247 -7.58 -7.58 -8.74
CA PHE A 247 -7.30 -6.54 -7.76
C PHE A 247 -8.16 -6.71 -6.49
N GLN A 248 -9.46 -6.95 -6.65
CA GLN A 248 -10.39 -7.20 -5.55
C GLN A 248 -10.05 -8.48 -4.79
N SER A 249 -9.69 -9.56 -5.49
CA SER A 249 -9.23 -10.82 -4.86
C SER A 249 -7.98 -10.60 -4.01
N LEU A 250 -7.09 -9.70 -4.43
CA LEU A 250 -5.87 -9.39 -3.69
C LEU A 250 -6.14 -8.52 -2.45
N TYR A 251 -7.00 -7.50 -2.57
CA TYR A 251 -7.14 -6.46 -1.55
C TYR A 251 -8.37 -6.58 -0.64
N SER A 252 -9.44 -7.28 -1.05
CA SER A 252 -10.72 -7.31 -0.30
C SER A 252 -10.57 -7.69 1.17
N THR A 253 -9.90 -8.80 1.47
CA THR A 253 -9.67 -9.24 2.86
C THR A 253 -8.79 -8.28 3.64
N ILE A 254 -7.83 -7.63 2.97
CA ILE A 254 -6.88 -6.71 3.63
C ILE A 254 -7.59 -5.41 3.99
N MET A 255 -8.40 -4.89 3.07
CA MET A 255 -9.24 -3.73 3.32
C MET A 255 -10.23 -4.01 4.43
N LEU A 256 -10.85 -5.20 4.48
CA LEU A 256 -11.71 -5.59 5.60
C LEU A 256 -10.97 -5.52 6.94
N VAL A 257 -9.79 -6.15 7.03
CA VAL A 257 -8.96 -6.11 8.24
C VAL A 257 -8.59 -4.67 8.59
N GLN A 258 -8.19 -3.84 7.62
CA GLN A 258 -7.83 -2.45 7.83
C GLN A 258 -9.00 -1.62 8.33
N TYR A 259 -10.19 -1.77 7.75
CA TYR A 259 -11.39 -1.05 8.21
C TYR A 259 -11.77 -1.48 9.62
N THR A 260 -11.79 -2.78 9.92
CA THR A 260 -12.08 -3.27 11.28
C THR A 260 -11.05 -2.76 12.30
N THR A 261 -9.76 -2.74 11.92
CA THR A 261 -8.67 -2.22 12.73
C THR A 261 -8.89 -0.74 13.02
N VAL A 262 -9.08 0.10 11.99
CA VAL A 262 -9.30 1.54 12.15
C VAL A 262 -10.55 1.83 12.99
N CYS A 263 -11.66 1.13 12.76
CA CYS A 263 -12.87 1.29 13.59
C CYS A 263 -12.58 0.96 15.06
N SER A 264 -11.85 -0.12 15.33
CA SER A 264 -11.50 -0.52 16.70
C SER A 264 -10.60 0.53 17.36
N LEU A 265 -9.60 1.05 16.64
CA LEU A 265 -8.73 2.12 17.11
C LEU A 265 -9.52 3.40 17.41
N CYS A 266 -10.42 3.82 16.52
CA CYS A 266 -11.27 4.99 16.77
C CYS A 266 -12.11 4.83 18.04
N CYS A 267 -12.61 3.63 18.34
CA CYS A 267 -13.34 3.37 19.57
C CYS A 267 -12.44 3.48 20.81
N ILE A 268 -11.21 2.98 20.75
CA ILE A 268 -10.23 3.05 21.83
C ILE A 268 -9.81 4.51 22.09
N GLU A 269 -9.50 5.25 21.03
CA GLU A 269 -9.15 6.68 21.10
C GLU A 269 -10.30 7.52 21.67
N LEU A 270 -11.53 7.24 21.26
CA LEU A 270 -12.70 7.94 21.79
C LEU A 270 -12.89 7.66 23.28
N TYR A 271 -12.67 6.41 23.71
CA TYR A 271 -12.69 6.05 25.12
C TYR A 271 -11.61 6.80 25.91
N ALA A 272 -10.36 6.78 25.42
CA ALA A 272 -9.24 7.46 26.06
C ALA A 272 -9.43 8.99 26.13
N ALA A 273 -10.12 9.60 25.16
CA ALA A 273 -10.42 11.04 25.16
C ALA A 273 -11.55 11.45 26.12
N MET A 274 -12.35 10.50 26.63
CA MET A 274 -13.43 10.76 27.57
C MET A 274 -13.01 10.64 29.05
N GLU A 275 -11.90 9.94 29.33
CA GLU A 275 -11.28 9.89 30.66
C GLU A 275 -10.45 11.14 30.97
#